data_AF-A0A9E2N8T4-F1
#
_entry.id   AF-A0A9E2N8T4-F1
#
_cell.length_a   1.000
_cell.length_b   1.000
_cell.length_c   1.000
_cell.angle_alpha   90.00
_cell.angle_beta   90.00
_cell.angle_gamma   90.00
#
_symmetry.space_group_name_H-M   'P 1'
#
loop_
_entity.id
_entity.type
_entity.pdbx_description
1 polymer ?
#
loop_
_entity_poly.entity_id
_entity_poly.type
_entity_poly.pdbx_seq_one_letter_code
_entity_poly.pdbx_strand_id
1 'polypeptide(L)'
;MKKSLSQKPARKPRSSQFEMTPAMQARMQKAMVSIGNIADKQARKDDKIQREARLAIAETFDAWLDWLEETAPEQVEEVFFELGCFATATNRRRMFKHAKAPEGVAERAQEQVDQWKAEEEAAKAAAAEEARGKADASESHM
;
A
#
# COMPACT_ATOMS: atom_id res chain seq x y z
N MET A 1 52.71 64.06 -0.43
CA MET A 1 53.13 62.68 -0.79
C MET A 1 51.94 61.74 -0.60
N LYS A 2 51.34 61.23 -1.68
CA LYS A 2 50.26 60.24 -1.62
C LYS A 2 50.82 58.89 -2.06
N LYS A 3 51.05 57.97 -1.11
CA LYS A 3 51.45 56.59 -1.41
C LYS A 3 50.21 55.83 -1.89
N SER A 4 50.15 55.45 -3.17
CA SER A 4 49.12 54.53 -3.65
C SER A 4 49.47 53.12 -3.20
N LEU A 5 48.51 52.44 -2.55
CA LEU A 5 48.64 51.03 -2.20
C LEU A 5 48.37 50.20 -3.46
N SER A 6 49.34 49.38 -3.85
CA SER A 6 49.22 48.43 -4.96
C SER A 6 48.05 47.46 -4.68
N GLN A 7 47.01 47.53 -5.52
CA GLN A 7 45.92 46.55 -5.51
C GLN A 7 46.48 45.17 -5.90
N LYS A 8 46.39 44.20 -4.98
CA LYS A 8 46.64 42.79 -5.32
C LYS A 8 45.61 42.33 -6.36
N PRO A 9 46.00 41.56 -7.39
CA PRO A 9 45.06 41.07 -8.38
C PRO A 9 44.04 40.12 -7.74
N ALA A 10 42.76 40.41 -7.93
CA ALA A 10 41.67 39.50 -7.53
C ALA A 10 41.77 38.20 -8.34
N ARG A 11 41.85 37.05 -7.67
CA ARG A 11 41.78 35.74 -8.32
C ARG A 11 40.43 35.62 -9.03
N LYS A 12 40.45 35.48 -10.36
CA LYS A 12 39.24 35.15 -11.14
C LYS A 12 38.69 33.80 -10.65
N PRO A 13 37.37 33.67 -10.42
CA PRO A 13 36.78 32.37 -10.16
C PRO A 13 37.00 31.48 -11.39
N ARG A 14 37.63 30.32 -11.22
CA ARG A 14 37.69 29.30 -12.27
C ARG A 14 36.28 28.78 -12.48
N SER A 15 35.65 29.14 -13.58
CA SER A 15 34.48 28.42 -14.09
C SER A 15 34.96 27.08 -14.66
N SER A 16 35.28 26.11 -13.81
CA SER A 16 35.42 24.73 -14.28
C SER A 16 34.02 24.18 -14.47
N GLN A 17 33.59 24.08 -15.72
CA GLN A 17 32.46 23.26 -16.11
C GLN A 17 32.75 21.84 -15.60
N PHE A 18 31.92 21.33 -14.70
CA PHE A 18 32.11 19.99 -14.16
C PHE A 18 31.88 18.99 -15.29
N GLU A 19 32.92 18.26 -15.66
CA GLU A 19 32.84 17.17 -16.63
C GLU A 19 33.06 15.85 -15.93
N MET A 20 32.07 14.96 -16.05
CA MET A 20 32.13 13.65 -15.42
C MET A 20 33.13 12.77 -16.17
N THR A 21 34.29 12.50 -15.55
CA THR A 21 35.29 11.63 -16.17
C THR A 21 34.79 10.19 -16.27
N PRO A 22 35.26 9.38 -17.24
CA PRO A 22 34.87 7.97 -17.37
C PRO A 22 35.12 7.16 -16.09
N ALA A 23 36.21 7.45 -15.37
CA ALA A 23 36.51 6.80 -14.09
C ALA A 23 35.50 7.17 -12.99
N MET A 24 35.01 8.42 -12.97
CA MET A 24 33.95 8.85 -12.05
C MET A 24 32.60 8.23 -12.44
N GLN A 25 32.30 8.12 -13.73
CA GLN A 25 31.09 7.45 -14.21
C GLN A 25 31.08 5.97 -13.83
N ALA A 26 32.20 5.26 -13.99
CA ALA A 26 32.32 3.86 -13.57
C ALA A 26 32.16 3.69 -12.05
N ARG A 27 32.73 4.61 -11.24
CA ARG A 27 32.52 4.63 -9.78
C ARG A 27 31.07 4.88 -9.41
N MET A 28 30.41 5.81 -10.11
CA MET A 28 28.99 6.12 -9.89
C MET A 28 28.11 4.93 -10.26
N GLN A 29 28.34 4.27 -11.39
CA GLN A 29 27.62 3.06 -11.78
C GLN A 29 27.81 1.93 -10.74
N LYS A 30 29.03 1.70 -10.28
CA LYS A 30 29.30 0.71 -9.23
C LYS A 30 28.58 1.05 -7.92
N ALA A 31 28.56 2.33 -7.54
CA ALA A 31 27.82 2.80 -6.37
C ALA A 31 26.30 2.59 -6.53
N MET A 32 25.74 2.91 -7.69
CA MET A 32 24.31 2.69 -7.99
C MET A 32 23.93 1.20 -7.91
N VAL A 33 24.75 0.31 -8.48
CA VAL A 33 24.55 -1.14 -8.37
C VAL A 33 24.63 -1.60 -6.91
N SER A 34 25.59 -1.08 -6.14
CA SER A 34 25.70 -1.40 -4.71
C SER A 34 24.49 -0.93 -3.91
N ILE A 35 23.97 0.27 -4.19
CA ILE A 35 22.75 0.79 -3.56
C ILE A 35 21.57 -0.10 -3.92
N GLY A 36 21.42 -0.49 -5.20
CA GLY A 36 20.39 -1.41 -5.65
C GLY A 36 20.44 -2.76 -4.92
N ASN A 37 21.63 -3.34 -4.77
CA ASN A 37 21.81 -4.61 -4.05
C ASN A 37 21.49 -4.50 -2.55
N ILE A 38 21.84 -3.37 -1.91
CA ILE A 38 21.51 -3.13 -0.50
C ILE A 38 19.99 -2.97 -0.33
N ALA A 39 19.35 -2.21 -1.22
CA ALA A 39 17.90 -2.01 -1.20
C ALA A 39 17.15 -3.34 -1.41
N ASP A 40 17.56 -4.15 -2.40
CA ASP A 40 16.98 -5.48 -2.65
C ASP A 40 17.18 -6.41 -1.44
N LYS A 41 18.37 -6.44 -0.85
CA LYS A 41 18.63 -7.24 0.36
C LYS A 41 17.73 -6.83 1.52
N GLN A 42 17.54 -5.54 1.72
CA GLN A 42 16.70 -5.02 2.79
C GLN A 42 15.22 -5.35 2.53
N ALA A 43 14.73 -5.12 1.31
CA ALA A 43 13.37 -5.47 0.91
C ALA A 43 13.06 -6.95 1.13
N ARG A 44 13.95 -7.85 0.72
CA ARG A 44 13.79 -9.30 0.95
C ARG A 44 13.78 -9.68 2.43
N LYS A 45 14.58 -8.99 3.25
CA LYS A 45 14.61 -9.22 4.69
C LYS A 45 13.29 -8.80 5.32
N ASP A 46 12.76 -7.64 4.94
CA ASP A 46 11.50 -7.13 5.47
C ASP A 46 10.32 -7.99 5.03
N ASP A 47 10.29 -8.43 3.77
CA ASP A 47 9.31 -9.39 3.26
C ASP A 47 9.34 -10.72 4.04
N LYS A 48 10.53 -11.22 4.36
CA LYS A 48 10.68 -12.42 5.18
C LYS A 48 10.09 -12.21 6.57
N ILE A 49 10.43 -11.11 7.24
CA ILE A 49 9.93 -10.80 8.59
C ILE A 49 8.39 -10.72 8.58
N GLN A 50 7.82 -10.02 7.60
CA GLN A 50 6.37 -9.88 7.49
C GLN A 50 5.69 -11.22 7.15
N ARG A 51 6.33 -12.08 6.35
CA ARG A 51 5.81 -13.44 6.10
C ARG A 51 5.80 -14.28 7.37
N GLU A 52 6.88 -14.26 8.14
CA GLU A 52 6.99 -15.00 9.40
C GLU A 52 5.98 -14.50 10.44
N ALA A 53 5.77 -13.19 10.54
CA ALA A 53 4.73 -12.61 11.39
C ALA A 53 3.32 -13.07 10.99
N ARG A 54 2.99 -13.09 9.69
CA ARG A 54 1.69 -13.59 9.20
C ARG A 54 1.49 -15.07 9.50
N LEU A 55 2.55 -15.87 9.37
CA LEU A 55 2.49 -17.30 9.70
C LEU A 55 2.25 -17.52 11.19
N ALA A 56 2.97 -16.79 12.06
CA ALA A 56 2.75 -16.89 13.50
C ALA A 56 1.31 -16.55 13.91
N ILE A 57 0.70 -15.54 13.26
CA ILE A 57 -0.73 -15.21 13.47
C ILE A 57 -1.62 -16.38 13.03
N ALA A 58 -1.41 -16.90 11.81
CA ALA A 58 -2.20 -18.01 11.28
C ALA A 58 -2.08 -19.28 12.14
N GLU A 59 -0.88 -19.63 12.60
CA GLU A 59 -0.63 -20.78 13.48
C GLU A 59 -1.27 -20.62 14.86
N THR A 60 -1.47 -19.39 15.32
CA THR A 60 -2.12 -19.09 16.61
C THR A 60 -3.65 -19.01 16.49
N PHE A 61 -4.18 -18.84 15.28
CA PHE A 61 -5.59 -18.54 15.06
C PHE A 61 -6.52 -19.67 15.51
N ASP A 62 -6.15 -20.93 15.27
CA ASP A 62 -6.97 -22.08 15.67
C ASP A 62 -7.10 -22.18 17.20
N ALA A 63 -6.00 -21.98 17.94
CA ALA A 63 -6.03 -21.97 19.40
C ALA A 63 -6.87 -20.81 19.96
N TRP A 64 -6.86 -19.66 19.27
CA TRP A 64 -7.73 -18.55 19.64
C TRP A 64 -9.20 -18.83 19.34
N LEU A 65 -9.52 -19.51 18.23
CA LEU A 65 -10.88 -19.96 17.92
C LEU A 65 -11.41 -20.97 18.94
N ASP A 66 -10.58 -21.92 19.38
CA ASP A 66 -10.97 -22.88 20.42
C ASP A 66 -11.30 -22.15 21.74
N TRP A 67 -10.47 -21.20 22.15
CA TRP A 67 -10.76 -20.35 23.31
C TRP A 67 -12.04 -19.52 23.13
N LEU A 68 -12.29 -19.00 21.93
CA LEU A 68 -13.48 -18.20 21.63
C LEU A 68 -14.76 -19.04 21.70
N GLU A 69 -14.72 -20.27 21.18
CA GLU A 69 -15.84 -21.21 21.24
C GLU A 69 -16.21 -21.56 22.70
N GLU A 70 -15.22 -21.67 23.60
CA GLU A 70 -15.47 -21.94 25.02
C GLU A 70 -16.02 -20.73 25.78
N THR A 71 -15.56 -19.52 25.44
CA THR A 71 -15.79 -18.32 26.26
C THR A 71 -16.89 -17.40 25.73
N ALA A 72 -17.10 -17.38 24.42
CA ALA A 72 -18.08 -16.57 23.73
C ALA A 72 -18.49 -17.24 22.40
N PRO A 73 -19.16 -18.41 22.45
CA PRO A 73 -19.52 -19.18 21.26
C PRO A 73 -20.36 -18.39 20.24
N GLU A 74 -21.16 -17.43 20.70
CA GLU A 74 -21.94 -16.53 19.85
C GLU A 74 -21.07 -15.63 18.95
N GLN A 75 -19.82 -15.36 19.35
CA GLN A 75 -18.90 -14.52 18.58
C GLN A 75 -18.21 -15.27 17.44
N VAL A 76 -18.24 -16.61 17.45
CA VAL A 76 -17.60 -17.40 16.38
C VAL A 76 -18.21 -17.07 15.03
N GLU A 77 -19.54 -17.00 14.93
CA GLU A 77 -20.22 -16.63 13.68
C GLU A 77 -19.85 -15.22 13.23
N GLU A 78 -19.90 -14.24 14.14
CA GLU A 78 -19.61 -12.85 13.80
C GLU A 78 -18.17 -12.67 13.30
N VAL A 79 -17.20 -13.35 13.91
CA VAL A 79 -15.81 -13.31 13.45
C VAL A 79 -15.66 -13.88 12.03
N PHE A 80 -16.30 -15.01 11.73
CA PHE A 80 -16.28 -15.58 10.38
C PHE A 80 -16.99 -14.66 9.37
N PHE A 81 -18.11 -14.05 9.75
CA PHE A 81 -18.85 -13.10 8.94
C PHE A 81 -17.98 -11.89 8.59
N GLU A 82 -17.41 -11.22 9.59
CA GLU A 82 -16.57 -10.04 9.42
C GLU A 82 -15.35 -10.32 8.53
N LEU A 83 -14.61 -11.40 8.82
CA LEU A 83 -13.49 -11.81 7.98
C LEU A 83 -13.93 -12.12 6.55
N GLY A 84 -15.13 -12.70 6.38
CA GLY A 84 -15.74 -13.02 5.09
C GLY A 84 -16.01 -11.79 4.22
N CYS A 85 -16.51 -10.73 4.85
CA CYS A 85 -16.84 -9.46 4.21
C CYS A 85 -15.60 -8.78 3.60
N PHE A 86 -14.45 -8.84 4.29
CA PHE A 86 -13.21 -8.20 3.82
C PHE A 86 -12.30 -9.13 3.00
N ALA A 87 -12.53 -10.44 3.05
CA ALA A 87 -11.73 -11.38 2.29
C ALA A 87 -11.95 -11.26 0.77
N THR A 88 -10.89 -11.52 0.00
CA THR A 88 -11.03 -11.77 -1.43
C THR A 88 -11.94 -12.98 -1.68
N ALA A 89 -12.59 -13.08 -2.84
CA ALA A 89 -13.48 -14.20 -3.15
C ALA A 89 -12.79 -15.58 -2.97
N THR A 90 -11.51 -15.67 -3.38
CA THR A 90 -10.71 -16.89 -3.19
C THR A 90 -10.46 -17.20 -1.72
N ASN A 91 -10.09 -16.19 -0.91
CA ASN A 91 -9.84 -16.40 0.51
C ASN A 91 -11.12 -16.70 1.27
N ARG A 92 -12.23 -16.01 0.97
CA ARG A 92 -13.56 -16.29 1.52
C ARG A 92 -13.96 -17.75 1.31
N ARG A 93 -13.84 -18.25 0.07
CA ARG A 93 -14.11 -19.66 -0.28
C ARG A 93 -13.23 -20.66 0.49
N ARG A 94 -11.99 -20.30 0.82
CA ARG A 94 -11.08 -21.18 1.59
C ARG A 94 -11.39 -21.13 3.07
N MET A 95 -11.62 -19.94 3.61
CA MET A 95 -11.89 -19.69 5.02
C MET A 95 -13.19 -20.34 5.48
N PHE A 96 -14.26 -20.29 4.67
CA PHE A 96 -15.53 -20.94 5.02
C PHE A 96 -15.52 -22.48 4.88
N LYS A 97 -14.38 -23.09 4.56
CA LYS A 97 -14.18 -24.54 4.71
C LYS A 97 -13.58 -24.90 6.06
N HIS A 98 -13.29 -23.91 6.90
CA HIS A 98 -12.75 -24.15 8.24
C HIS A 98 -13.74 -24.94 9.08
N ALA A 99 -13.26 -25.90 9.88
CA ALA A 99 -14.11 -26.80 10.65
C ALA A 99 -15.01 -26.09 11.67
N LYS A 100 -14.57 -24.92 12.15
CA LYS A 100 -15.30 -24.06 13.10
C LYS A 100 -16.18 -23.00 12.42
N ALA A 101 -16.20 -22.94 11.08
CA ALA A 101 -17.03 -21.95 10.38
C ALA A 101 -18.52 -22.34 10.50
N PRO A 102 -19.39 -21.48 11.06
CA PRO A 102 -20.81 -21.80 11.17
C PRO A 102 -21.51 -21.91 9.81
N GLU A 103 -22.57 -22.71 9.76
CA GLU A 103 -23.40 -22.86 8.58
C GLU A 103 -24.16 -21.56 8.28
N GLY A 104 -24.32 -21.18 7.01
CA GLY A 104 -25.02 -19.95 6.61
C GLY A 104 -24.19 -18.65 6.66
N VAL A 105 -23.04 -18.65 7.35
CA VAL A 105 -22.17 -17.46 7.44
C VAL A 105 -21.59 -17.07 6.08
N ALA A 106 -21.42 -18.05 5.18
CA ALA A 106 -20.85 -17.85 3.86
C ALA A 106 -21.79 -17.05 2.95
N GLU A 107 -23.06 -17.42 2.97
CA GLU A 107 -24.15 -16.75 2.28
C GLU A 107 -24.31 -15.33 2.81
N ARG A 108 -24.40 -15.18 4.14
CA ARG A 108 -24.53 -13.86 4.80
C ARG A 108 -23.40 -12.90 4.42
N ALA A 109 -22.15 -13.37 4.45
CA ALA A 109 -21.00 -12.54 4.06
C ALA A 109 -21.01 -12.19 2.57
N GLN A 110 -21.47 -13.11 1.71
CA GLN A 110 -21.55 -12.85 0.27
C GLN A 110 -22.65 -11.82 -0.05
N GLU A 111 -23.81 -11.91 0.59
CA GLU A 111 -24.89 -10.93 0.48
C GLU A 111 -24.42 -9.52 0.89
N GLN A 112 -23.70 -9.40 2.00
CA GLN A 112 -23.15 -8.11 2.46
C GLN A 112 -22.17 -7.50 1.44
N VAL A 113 -21.28 -8.32 0.87
CA VAL A 113 -20.32 -7.88 -0.14
C VAL A 113 -21.04 -7.42 -1.41
N ASP A 114 -22.11 -8.10 -1.82
CA ASP A 114 -22.86 -7.73 -3.00
C ASP A 114 -23.70 -6.47 -2.78
N GLN A 115 -24.23 -6.28 -1.56
CA GLN A 115 -24.86 -5.02 -1.16
C GLN A 115 -23.88 -3.84 -1.29
N TRP A 116 -22.67 -3.94 -0.72
CA TRP A 116 -21.70 -2.84 -0.79
C TRP A 116 -21.27 -2.52 -2.22
N LYS A 117 -21.13 -3.52 -3.09
CA LYS A 117 -20.86 -3.28 -4.51
C LYS A 117 -22.00 -2.54 -5.19
N ALA A 118 -23.25 -2.92 -4.90
CA ALA A 118 -24.40 -2.24 -5.46
C ALA A 118 -24.47 -0.78 -5.00
N GLU A 119 -24.19 -0.51 -3.73
CA GLU A 119 -24.10 0.84 -3.15
C GLU A 119 -22.97 1.66 -3.79
N GLU A 120 -21.79 1.07 -3.98
CA GLU A 120 -20.65 1.73 -4.63
C GLU A 120 -20.99 2.11 -6.09
N GLU A 121 -21.58 1.20 -6.85
CA GLU A 121 -21.98 1.46 -8.24
C GLU A 121 -23.11 2.50 -8.32
N ALA A 122 -24.07 2.46 -7.40
CA ALA A 122 -25.11 3.49 -7.30
C ALA A 122 -24.51 4.87 -6.98
N ALA A 123 -23.54 4.95 -6.07
CA ALA A 123 -22.85 6.19 -5.72
C ALA A 123 -22.04 6.74 -6.91
N LYS A 124 -21.34 5.87 -7.66
CA LYS A 124 -20.64 6.27 -8.90
C LYS A 124 -21.59 6.78 -9.96
N ALA A 125 -22.72 6.12 -10.17
CA ALA A 125 -23.74 6.56 -11.13
C ALA A 125 -24.32 7.92 -10.73
N ALA A 126 -24.67 8.11 -9.46
CA ALA A 126 -25.15 9.39 -8.95
C ALA A 126 -24.12 10.51 -9.11
N ALA A 127 -22.84 10.26 -8.80
CA ALA A 127 -21.77 11.23 -8.98
C ALA A 127 -21.54 11.59 -10.47
N ALA A 128 -21.68 10.61 -11.38
CA ALA A 128 -21.57 10.85 -12.82
C ALA A 128 -22.72 11.71 -13.36
N GLU A 129 -23.95 11.47 -12.87
CA GLU A 129 -25.12 12.28 -13.24
C GLU A 129 -25.03 13.71 -12.66
N GLU A 130 -24.56 13.87 -11.42
CA GLU A 130 -24.32 15.20 -10.83
C GLU A 130 -23.23 15.98 -11.60
N ALA A 131 -22.16 15.30 -12.02
CA ALA A 131 -21.11 15.90 -12.83
C ALA A 131 -21.61 16.35 -14.21
N ARG A 132 -22.49 15.55 -14.85
CA ARG A 132 -23.13 15.90 -16.13
C ARG A 132 -24.07 17.09 -15.99
N GLY A 133 -24.92 17.12 -14.96
CA GLY A 133 -25.85 18.22 -14.71
C GLY A 133 -25.15 19.56 -14.45
N LYS A 134 -23.97 19.54 -13.79
CA LYS A 134 -23.15 20.74 -13.60
C LYS A 134 -22.45 21.21 -14.88
N ALA A 135 -22.05 20.29 -15.76
CA ALA A 135 -21.46 20.63 -17.04
C ALA A 135 -22.49 21.29 -17.98
N ASP A 136 -23.69 20.72 -18.07
CA ASP A 136 -24.78 21.23 -18.91
C ASP A 136 -25.29 22.61 -18.42
N ALA A 137 -25.39 22.81 -17.10
CA ALA A 137 -25.72 24.11 -16.50
C ALA A 137 -24.62 25.18 -16.71
N SER A 138 -23.38 24.78 -16.96
CA SER A 138 -22.28 25.71 -17.27
C SER A 138 -22.22 26.10 -18.74
N GLU A 139 -22.70 25.24 -19.66
CA GLU A 139 -22.80 25.54 -21.09
C GLU A 139 -24.04 26.40 -21.44
N SER A 140 -25.12 26.32 -20.66
CA SER A 140 -26.33 27.14 -20.89
C SER A 140 -26.21 28.62 -20.47
N HIS A 141 -25.04 29.05 -19.97
CA HIS A 141 -24.81 30.41 -19.46
C HIS A 141 -23.72 31.19 -20.21
N MET A 142 -23.27 30.69 -21.38
CA MET A 142 -22.53 31.45 -22.40
C MET A 142 -23.42 31.78 -23.59
#